data_AF-A0ABD1EVP6-F1
#
_entry.id   AF-A0ABD1EVP6-F1
#
_cell.length_a   1.000
_cell.length_b   1.000
_cell.length_c   1.000
_cell.angle_alpha   90.00
_cell.angle_beta   90.00
_cell.angle_gamma   90.00
#
_symmetry.space_group_name_H-M   'P 1'
#
loop_
_entity.id
_entity.type
_entity.pdbx_description
1 polymer ?
#
loop_
_entity_poly.entity_id
_entity_poly.type
_entity_poly.pdbx_seq_one_letter_code
_entity_poly.pdbx_strand_id
1 'polypeptide(L)'
;MESFSDYWNIKYNISNKTQTMKIENLPKTETERKVSPEQSCRDNQSLDGKKPSKNYEHQPDWWTEEIAEKRKNCIKMRRRMTRTNAKKDTSELEKNAKREDFKAARRELKKTIRIEKERVCS
;
A
#
# COMPACT_ATOMS: atom_id res chain seq x y z
N MET A 1 28.20 31.45 -14.33
CA MET A 1 27.88 30.10 -13.82
C MET A 1 26.92 30.29 -12.66
N GLU A 2 25.63 30.31 -12.98
CA GLU A 2 24.58 30.60 -12.02
C GLU A 2 24.34 29.39 -11.10
N SER A 3 24.28 29.67 -9.81
CA SER A 3 24.27 28.74 -8.70
C SER A 3 22.95 27.96 -8.66
N PHE A 4 23.05 26.64 -8.56
CA PHE A 4 21.96 25.66 -8.53
C PHE A 4 21.13 25.68 -7.21
N SER A 5 21.01 26.86 -6.58
CA SER A 5 20.56 27.04 -5.19
C SER A 5 19.13 27.63 -5.04
N ASP A 6 18.46 28.00 -6.14
CA ASP A 6 17.20 28.77 -6.06
C ASP A 6 15.91 27.98 -6.34
N TYR A 7 15.97 26.65 -6.47
CA TYR A 7 14.79 25.83 -6.81
C TYR A 7 14.09 25.14 -5.64
N TRP A 8 14.27 25.65 -4.41
CA TRP A 8 13.59 25.13 -3.20
C TRP A 8 12.85 26.18 -2.39
N ASN A 9 12.53 27.33 -2.99
CA ASN A 9 11.86 28.44 -2.31
C ASN A 9 10.42 28.68 -2.78
N ILE A 10 9.65 27.62 -3.04
CA ILE A 10 8.17 27.72 -3.08
C ILE A 10 7.66 27.46 -1.67
N LYS A 11 7.83 28.50 -0.86
CA LYS A 11 7.23 28.66 0.45
C LYS A 11 5.70 28.66 0.34
N TYR A 12 5.09 27.85 1.20
CA TYR A 12 3.96 28.20 2.06
C TYR A 12 2.82 29.03 1.44
N ASN A 13 1.71 28.35 1.14
CA ASN A 13 0.39 28.96 1.29
C ASN A 13 -0.62 27.90 1.77
N ILE A 14 -0.39 27.38 2.98
CA ILE A 14 -1.40 26.59 3.70
C ILE A 14 -2.31 27.60 4.38
N SER A 15 -3.42 27.90 3.71
CA SER A 15 -4.50 28.72 4.24
C SER A 15 -5.12 28.02 5.46
N ASN A 16 -4.84 28.58 6.64
CA ASN A 16 -5.48 28.24 7.89
C ASN A 16 -6.92 28.75 7.90
N LYS A 17 -7.91 27.86 7.85
CA LYS A 17 -9.19 28.01 8.58
C LYS A 17 -10.08 26.77 8.41
N THR A 18 -10.01 25.85 9.35
CA THR A 18 -11.18 25.06 9.75
C THR A 18 -11.34 25.19 11.25
N GLN A 19 -12.31 26.01 11.60
CA GLN A 19 -12.82 26.23 12.95
C GLN A 19 -13.53 24.95 13.36
N THR A 20 -12.86 24.10 14.15
CA THR A 20 -13.50 22.93 14.74
C THR A 20 -14.23 23.36 16.00
N MET A 21 -15.56 23.36 15.91
CA MET A 21 -16.44 23.61 17.04
C MET A 21 -16.18 22.58 18.15
N LYS A 22 -16.12 23.07 19.39
CA LYS A 22 -16.09 22.26 20.60
C LYS A 22 -17.39 21.45 20.66
N ILE A 23 -17.30 20.13 20.49
CA ILE A 23 -18.39 19.23 20.86
C ILE A 23 -18.18 18.88 22.33
N GLU A 24 -18.92 19.59 23.17
CA GLU A 24 -19.05 19.30 24.59
C GLU A 24 -19.92 18.05 24.79
N ASN A 25 -19.44 17.16 25.65
CA ASN A 25 -20.22 16.20 26.45
C ASN A 25 -21.09 15.17 25.69
N LEU A 26 -20.48 14.04 25.30
CA LEU A 26 -21.22 12.78 25.20
C LEU A 26 -21.09 11.98 26.51
N PRO A 27 -22.20 11.56 27.15
CA PRO A 27 -22.16 10.70 28.32
C PRO A 27 -21.61 9.31 27.96
N LYS A 28 -20.60 8.87 28.72
CA LYS A 28 -20.06 7.51 28.70
C LYS A 28 -21.11 6.57 29.30
N THR A 29 -21.87 5.89 28.46
CA THR A 29 -22.64 4.71 28.87
C THR A 29 -21.72 3.50 28.79
N GLU A 30 -21.24 3.08 29.94
CA GLU A 30 -20.54 1.82 30.16
C GLU A 30 -21.50 0.68 29.85
N THR A 31 -21.47 0.19 28.62
CA THR A 31 -22.12 -1.07 28.28
C THR A 31 -21.13 -2.18 28.62
N GLU A 32 -21.25 -2.74 29.82
CA GLU A 32 -20.57 -3.95 30.24
C GLU A 32 -20.89 -5.09 29.25
N ARG A 33 -20.02 -5.31 28.27
CA ARG A 33 -20.02 -6.55 27.49
C ARG A 33 -19.48 -7.65 28.40
N LYS A 34 -20.39 -8.39 29.03
CA LYS A 34 -20.11 -9.72 29.57
C LYS A 34 -19.65 -10.61 28.41
N VAL A 35 -18.33 -10.78 28.27
CA VAL A 35 -17.75 -11.76 27.36
C VAL A 35 -17.83 -13.11 28.06
N SER A 36 -18.78 -13.93 27.65
CA SER A 36 -18.89 -15.33 28.07
C SER A 36 -17.62 -16.09 27.62
N PRO A 37 -16.88 -16.79 28.50
CA PRO A 37 -15.63 -17.47 28.16
C PRO A 37 -15.82 -18.87 27.54
N GLU A 38 -16.92 -19.14 26.86
CA GLU A 38 -17.15 -20.46 26.26
C GLU A 38 -17.65 -20.33 24.83
N GLN A 39 -16.73 -20.39 23.87
CA GLN A 39 -17.06 -21.02 22.60
C GLN A 39 -15.81 -21.63 21.96
N SER A 40 -15.60 -22.89 22.34
CA SER A 40 -14.97 -24.01 21.63
C SER A 40 -14.10 -23.67 20.43
N CYS A 41 -12.87 -24.17 20.50
CA CYS A 41 -12.08 -24.66 19.37
C CYS A 41 -13.01 -25.33 18.36
N ARG A 42 -13.41 -24.62 17.29
CA ARG A 42 -14.21 -25.24 16.23
C ARG A 42 -13.29 -26.16 15.46
N ASP A 43 -13.46 -27.44 15.75
CA ASP A 43 -12.89 -28.56 15.04
C ASP A 43 -13.12 -28.46 13.53
N ASN A 44 -12.03 -28.79 12.83
CA ASN A 44 -11.96 -29.44 11.53
C ASN A 44 -13.30 -29.68 10.83
N GLN A 45 -13.59 -28.91 9.78
CA GLN A 45 -14.49 -29.36 8.72
C GLN A 45 -13.79 -29.35 7.37
N SER A 46 -13.61 -30.59 6.88
CA SER A 46 -13.42 -31.07 5.51
C SER A 46 -12.15 -30.67 4.75
N LEU A 47 -11.25 -31.65 4.60
CA LEU A 47 -10.18 -31.72 3.60
C LEU A 47 -10.66 -32.39 2.31
N ASP A 48 -11.93 -32.25 1.93
CA ASP A 48 -12.47 -32.90 0.74
C ASP A 48 -12.62 -31.91 -0.42
N GLY A 49 -11.82 -32.15 -1.47
CA GLY A 49 -12.04 -31.52 -2.77
C GLY A 49 -11.07 -30.40 -3.16
N LYS A 50 -9.76 -30.55 -2.94
CA LYS A 50 -8.78 -29.81 -3.76
C LYS A 50 -8.89 -30.31 -5.20
N LYS A 51 -9.80 -29.71 -5.98
CA LYS A 51 -9.78 -29.78 -7.45
C LYS A 51 -8.34 -29.47 -7.89
N PRO A 52 -7.73 -30.23 -8.81
CA PRO A 52 -6.43 -29.86 -9.35
C PRO A 52 -6.62 -28.55 -10.12
N SER A 53 -6.29 -27.44 -9.47
CA SER A 53 -6.24 -26.11 -10.08
C SER A 53 -5.10 -26.08 -11.09
N LYS A 54 -5.32 -26.69 -12.25
CA LYS A 54 -4.51 -26.41 -13.45
C LYS A 54 -5.12 -25.22 -14.18
N ASN A 55 -5.23 -24.11 -13.46
CA ASN A 55 -5.26 -22.81 -14.11
C ASN A 55 -3.82 -22.53 -14.53
N TYR A 56 -3.42 -23.02 -15.71
CA TYR A 56 -2.26 -22.45 -16.37
C TYR A 56 -2.64 -20.98 -16.61
N GLU A 57 -2.19 -20.09 -15.73
CA GLU A 57 -2.34 -18.66 -15.90
C GLU A 57 -1.67 -18.32 -17.23
N HIS A 58 -2.48 -18.17 -18.28
CA HIS A 58 -2.03 -17.55 -19.51
C HIS A 58 -1.61 -16.13 -19.15
N GLN A 59 -0.30 -15.93 -19.02
CA GLN A 59 0.24 -14.60 -18.89
C GLN A 59 0.00 -13.92 -20.25
N PRO A 60 -0.47 -12.66 -20.25
CA PRO A 60 -0.71 -11.94 -21.50
C PRO A 60 0.56 -11.89 -22.35
N ASP A 61 0.44 -11.79 -23.67
CA ASP A 61 1.60 -11.78 -24.59
C ASP A 61 2.59 -10.62 -24.34
N TRP A 62 2.11 -9.52 -23.75
CA TRP A 62 2.94 -8.39 -23.31
C TRP A 62 3.65 -8.62 -21.97
N TRP A 63 3.51 -9.80 -21.34
CA TRP A 63 4.09 -10.11 -20.05
C TRP A 63 5.50 -10.66 -20.16
N THR A 64 6.48 -9.78 -19.96
CA THR A 64 7.91 -10.13 -20.04
C THR A 64 8.52 -10.43 -18.67
N GLU A 65 9.69 -11.09 -18.67
CA GLU A 65 10.49 -11.31 -17.46
C GLU A 65 10.83 -9.99 -16.75
N GLU A 66 11.15 -8.93 -17.50
CA GLU A 66 11.40 -7.60 -16.95
C GLU A 66 10.18 -7.05 -16.18
N ILE A 67 8.97 -7.19 -16.74
CA ILE A 67 7.72 -6.80 -16.06
C ILE A 67 7.51 -7.64 -14.79
N ALA A 68 7.81 -8.94 -14.85
CA ALA A 68 7.69 -9.83 -13.71
C ALA A 68 8.66 -9.42 -12.58
N GLU A 69 9.91 -9.07 -12.90
CA GLU A 69 10.90 -8.59 -11.94
C GLU A 69 10.50 -7.23 -11.33
N LYS A 70 10.10 -6.27 -12.17
CA LYS A 70 9.60 -4.97 -11.69
C LYS A 70 8.36 -5.13 -10.81
N ARG A 71 7.47 -6.09 -11.12
CA ARG A 71 6.33 -6.42 -10.26
C ARG A 71 6.77 -7.02 -8.93
N LYS A 72 7.71 -7.96 -8.92
CA LYS A 72 8.29 -8.51 -7.68
C LYS A 72 8.88 -7.38 -6.82
N ASN A 73 9.63 -6.45 -7.43
CA ASN A 73 10.19 -5.30 -6.72
C ASN A 73 9.11 -4.37 -6.17
N CYS A 74 8.09 -4.03 -6.96
CA CYS A 74 6.96 -3.20 -6.53
C CYS A 74 6.21 -3.82 -5.33
N ILE A 75 5.98 -5.13 -5.34
CA ILE A 75 5.38 -5.86 -4.21
C ILE A 75 6.29 -5.82 -2.98
N LYS A 76 7.60 -6.01 -3.15
CA LYS A 76 8.60 -5.90 -2.07
C LYS A 76 8.57 -4.52 -1.41
N MET A 77 8.55 -3.44 -2.20
CA MET A 77 8.48 -2.07 -1.67
C MET A 77 7.15 -1.77 -1.00
N ARG A 78 6.02 -2.22 -1.57
CA ARG A 78 4.70 -2.11 -0.91
C ARG A 78 4.71 -2.77 0.46
N ARG A 79 5.24 -4.00 0.57
CA ARG A 79 5.32 -4.72 1.84
C ARG A 79 6.18 -3.98 2.85
N ARG A 80 7.33 -3.42 2.43
CA ARG A 80 8.19 -2.59 3.29
C ARG A 80 7.44 -1.38 3.82
N MET A 81 6.82 -0.60 2.92
CA MET A 81 6.01 0.57 3.29
C MET A 81 4.89 0.21 4.28
N THR A 82 4.13 -0.86 4.01
CA THR A 82 3.04 -1.29 4.91
C THR A 82 3.57 -1.70 6.29
N ARG A 83 4.68 -2.44 6.35
CA ARG A 83 5.31 -2.84 7.62
C ARG A 83 5.83 -1.63 8.40
N THR A 84 6.47 -0.68 7.73
CA THR A 84 6.96 0.57 8.34
C THR A 84 5.80 1.41 8.86
N ASN A 85 4.70 1.53 8.12
CA ASN A 85 3.53 2.28 8.56
C ASN A 85 2.80 1.64 9.76
N ALA A 86 2.89 0.32 9.91
CA ALA A 86 2.28 -0.40 11.04
C ALA A 86 3.05 -0.20 12.36
N LYS A 87 4.32 0.22 12.30
CA LYS A 87 5.13 0.52 13.48
C LYS A 87 4.73 1.89 14.06
N LYS A 88 4.39 1.92 15.35
CA LYS A 88 3.97 3.15 16.04
C LYS A 88 5.12 4.16 16.18
N ASP A 89 6.34 3.68 16.46
CA ASP A 89 7.49 4.53 16.81
C ASP A 89 8.38 4.89 15.62
N THR A 90 7.95 4.62 14.39
CA THR A 90 8.74 4.97 13.22
C THR A 90 8.58 6.45 12.86
N SER A 91 9.70 7.13 12.64
CA SER A 91 9.74 8.53 12.22
C SER A 91 8.93 8.76 10.94
N GLU A 92 8.21 9.88 10.88
CA GLU A 92 7.48 10.30 9.67
C GLU A 92 8.40 10.45 8.45
N LEU A 93 9.66 10.84 8.67
CA LEU A 93 10.64 10.94 7.61
C LEU A 93 10.94 9.56 6.98
N GLU A 94 11.07 8.52 7.80
CA GLU A 94 11.26 7.16 7.31
C GLU A 94 10.00 6.64 6.60
N LYS A 95 8.80 6.89 7.14
CA LYS A 95 7.54 6.52 6.48
C LYS A 95 7.42 7.18 5.12
N ASN A 96 7.76 8.46 5.01
CA ASN A 96 7.74 9.19 3.75
C ASN A 96 8.76 8.64 2.75
N ALA A 97 9.98 8.34 3.18
CA ALA A 97 10.97 7.69 2.32
C ALA A 97 10.44 6.36 1.74
N LYS A 98 9.83 5.49 2.57
CA LYS A 98 9.24 4.22 2.08
C LYS A 98 8.04 4.41 1.16
N ARG A 99 7.26 5.48 1.34
CA ARG A 99 6.17 5.84 0.41
C ARG A 99 6.73 6.25 -0.94
N GLU A 100 7.78 7.06 -0.97
CA GLU A 100 8.43 7.49 -2.21
C GLU A 100 9.09 6.32 -2.94
N ASP A 101 9.79 5.42 -2.22
CA ASP A 101 10.34 4.18 -2.78
C ASP A 101 9.26 3.35 -3.49
N PHE A 102 8.09 3.18 -2.85
CA PHE A 102 6.97 2.45 -3.44
C PHE A 102 6.39 3.18 -4.66
N LYS A 103 6.21 4.50 -4.60
CA LYS A 103 5.72 5.29 -5.74
C LYS A 103 6.67 5.22 -6.93
N ALA A 104 7.99 5.25 -6.70
CA ALA A 104 9.00 5.11 -7.75
C ALA A 104 8.89 3.74 -8.43
N ALA A 105 8.93 2.64 -7.66
CA ALA A 105 8.80 1.28 -8.19
C ALA A 105 7.47 1.06 -8.95
N ARG A 106 6.37 1.65 -8.46
CA ARG A 106 5.06 1.58 -9.13
C ARG A 106 5.04 2.35 -10.46
N ARG A 107 5.70 3.51 -10.52
CA ARG A 107 5.83 4.31 -11.75
C ARG A 107 6.64 3.56 -12.81
N GLU A 108 7.77 2.98 -12.42
CA GLU A 108 8.61 2.17 -13.31
C GLU A 108 7.87 0.97 -13.88
N LEU A 109 7.18 0.20 -13.03
CA LEU A 109 6.36 -0.94 -13.47
C LEU A 109 5.30 -0.49 -14.48
N LYS A 110 4.57 0.59 -14.20
CA LYS A 110 3.55 1.12 -15.11
C LYS A 110 4.15 1.56 -16.45
N LYS A 111 5.30 2.23 -16.43
CA LYS A 111 6.01 2.67 -17.62
C LYS A 111 6.40 1.47 -18.49
N THR A 112 7.00 0.43 -17.90
CA THR A 112 7.41 -0.76 -18.65
C THR A 112 6.22 -1.52 -19.22
N ILE A 113 5.14 -1.71 -18.44
CA ILE A 113 3.91 -2.34 -18.94
C ILE A 113 3.35 -1.55 -20.13
N ARG A 114 3.35 -0.22 -20.05
CA ARG A 114 2.85 0.63 -21.14
C ARG A 114 3.68 0.44 -22.42
N ILE A 115 5.01 0.51 -22.30
CA ILE A 115 5.93 0.34 -23.42
C ILE A 115 5.74 -1.04 -24.07
N GLU A 116 5.66 -2.10 -23.26
CA GLU A 116 5.54 -3.45 -23.82
C GLU A 116 4.17 -3.70 -24.46
N LYS A 117 3.10 -3.13 -23.89
CA LYS A 117 1.78 -3.17 -24.52
C LYS A 117 1.77 -2.43 -25.86
N GLU A 118 2.40 -1.27 -25.93
CA GLU A 118 2.55 -0.52 -27.18
C GLU A 118 3.38 -1.33 -28.20
N ARG A 119 4.41 -2.05 -27.74
CA ARG A 119 5.27 -2.90 -28.60
C ARG A 119 4.57 -4.14 -29.16
N VAL A 120 3.74 -4.84 -28.37
CA VAL A 120 3.06 -6.08 -28.78
C VAL A 120 1.78 -5.81 -29.57
N CYS A 121 1.12 -4.68 -29.32
CA CYS A 121 -0.13 -4.31 -30.01
C CYS A 121 0.08 -3.40 -31.25
N SER A 122 1.32 -3.05 -31.60
CA SER A 122 1.65 -2.32 -32.85
C SER A 122 2.06 -3.30 -33.95
#